data_AF-A0A8S9LR69-F1
#
_entry.id   AF-A0A8S9LR69-F1
#
_cell.length_a   1.000
_cell.length_b   1.000
_cell.length_c   1.000
_cell.angle_alpha   90.00
_cell.angle_beta   90.00
_cell.angle_gamma   90.00
#
_symmetry.space_group_name_H-M   'P 1'
#
loop_
_entity.id
_entity.type
_entity.pdbx_description
1 polymer ?
#
loop_
_entity_poly.entity_id
_entity_poly.type
_entity_poly.pdbx_seq_one_letter_code
_entity_poly.pdbx_strand_id
1 'polypeptide(L)'
;MASGSWSAQLAIWGVGLGRRSSPYGERDNAVPARHMASRTMLSRLEVIIDTSNEIGGDGDIPHSAIGGARRMQVPKPSLQHKVMIEAVENHMPQVIIVDEIGTEAEALACRSIAERGVMLIGTAHGEQLQNIIKNPTLSDLIGGIETVTLGDEEARARRSRKSILERKAPPTFYFLIEIRERDYWIAHQTEKSVDMLLRGRNPMVEVRKRDEEFKVVIERWKSYDGQGI
;
A
#
# COMPACT_ATOMS: atom_id res chain seq x y z
N MET A 1 -24.54 -10.04 19.88
CA MET A 1 -24.25 -8.62 19.58
C MET A 1 -22.85 -8.33 20.10
N ALA A 2 -21.89 -8.20 19.20
CA ALA A 2 -20.58 -7.63 19.49
C ALA A 2 -20.34 -6.60 18.38
N SER A 3 -20.75 -5.36 18.63
CA SER A 3 -20.39 -4.22 17.80
C SER A 3 -18.93 -3.90 18.08
N GLY A 4 -18.03 -4.68 17.49
CA GLY A 4 -16.61 -4.33 17.41
C GLY A 4 -16.49 -3.12 16.50
N SER A 5 -16.02 -2.01 17.06
CA SER A 5 -15.53 -0.87 16.29
C SER A 5 -14.33 -1.35 15.46
N TRP A 6 -14.52 -1.62 14.18
CA TRP A 6 -13.41 -1.86 13.26
C TRP A 6 -12.68 -0.53 13.09
N SER A 7 -11.46 -0.42 13.60
CA SER A 7 -10.53 0.63 13.19
C SER A 7 -10.29 0.45 11.69
N ALA A 8 -10.62 1.45 10.87
CA ALA A 8 -10.37 1.35 9.45
C ALA A 8 -8.85 1.26 9.20
N GLN A 9 -8.45 0.31 8.35
CA GLN A 9 -7.07 0.03 7.97
C GLN A 9 -6.88 0.32 6.48
N LEU A 10 -5.66 0.73 6.10
CA LEU A 10 -5.26 0.86 4.70
C LEU A 10 -4.44 -0.35 4.31
N ALA A 11 -4.77 -1.00 3.20
CA ALA A 11 -3.90 -1.98 2.57
C ALA A 11 -3.06 -1.29 1.50
N ILE A 12 -1.75 -1.53 1.49
CA ILE A 12 -0.81 -0.95 0.55
C ILE A 12 -0.14 -2.04 -0.26
N TRP A 13 0.03 -1.79 -1.55
CA TRP A 13 0.60 -2.74 -2.49
C TRP A 13 1.60 -2.09 -3.44
N GLY A 14 2.81 -2.62 -3.50
CA GLY A 14 3.92 -2.11 -4.31
C GLY A 14 4.61 -3.24 -5.08
N VAL A 15 4.85 -3.02 -6.37
CA VAL A 15 5.75 -3.86 -7.18
C VAL A 15 7.11 -3.16 -7.16
N GLY A 16 8.18 -3.85 -6.76
CA GLY A 16 9.53 -3.33 -6.94
C GLY A 16 9.79 -3.10 -8.44
N LEU A 17 10.05 -1.84 -8.82
CA LEU A 17 10.09 -1.42 -10.22
C LEU A 17 11.31 -1.97 -10.96
N GLY A 18 11.20 -3.18 -11.50
CA GLY A 18 11.94 -3.57 -12.70
C GLY A 18 11.32 -2.86 -13.91
N ARG A 19 11.90 -1.73 -14.35
CA ARG A 19 11.46 -1.03 -15.56
C ARG A 19 11.39 -2.00 -16.76
N ARG A 20 10.19 -2.21 -17.30
CA ARG A 20 9.99 -2.41 -18.74
C ARG A 20 8.87 -1.47 -19.19
N SER A 21 9.25 -0.42 -19.88
CA SER A 21 8.35 0.40 -20.69
C SER A 21 7.79 -0.45 -21.84
N SER A 22 6.47 -0.66 -21.87
CA SER A 22 5.79 -1.17 -23.07
C SER A 22 5.36 0.02 -23.94
N PRO A 23 5.68 0.03 -25.25
CA PRO A 23 5.39 1.15 -26.15
C PRO A 23 3.99 1.10 -26.79
N TYR A 24 3.09 0.21 -26.37
CA TYR A 24 1.72 0.15 -26.89
C TYR A 24 0.70 0.52 -25.82
N GLY A 25 -0.01 1.62 -26.07
CA GLY A 25 -1.20 2.00 -25.32
C GLY A 25 -2.33 1.05 -25.65
N GLU A 26 -2.74 0.23 -24.70
CA GLU A 26 -4.03 -0.44 -24.72
C GLU A 26 -4.51 -0.75 -23.30
N ARG A 27 -5.83 -0.91 -23.20
CA ARG A 27 -6.63 -0.85 -21.99
C ARG A 27 -6.39 -2.08 -21.11
N ASP A 28 -5.54 -1.95 -20.10
CA ASP A 28 -5.41 -2.99 -19.08
C ASP A 28 -6.57 -2.89 -18.09
N ASN A 29 -7.55 -3.75 -18.31
CA ASN A 29 -8.61 -4.06 -17.36
C ASN A 29 -7.97 -4.54 -16.04
N ALA A 30 -7.93 -3.66 -15.05
CA ALA A 30 -7.43 -3.95 -13.72
C ALA A 30 -8.28 -5.05 -13.08
N VAL A 31 -7.81 -6.30 -13.16
CA VAL A 31 -8.42 -7.43 -12.46
C VAL A 31 -8.16 -7.24 -10.95
N PRO A 32 -9.20 -7.10 -10.12
CA PRO A 32 -9.05 -6.70 -8.73
C PRO A 32 -8.35 -7.76 -7.88
N ALA A 33 -7.52 -7.29 -6.95
CA ALA A 33 -6.54 -7.98 -6.11
C ALA A 33 -6.97 -9.29 -5.40
N ARG A 34 -8.25 -9.67 -5.43
CA ARG A 34 -8.70 -10.98 -4.93
C ARG A 34 -8.49 -12.16 -5.90
N HIS A 35 -8.33 -11.89 -7.20
CA HIS A 35 -8.12 -12.99 -8.18
C HIS A 35 -6.65 -13.41 -8.34
N MET A 36 -5.69 -12.60 -7.89
CA MET A 36 -4.25 -12.91 -8.04
C MET A 36 -3.60 -13.57 -6.82
N ALA A 37 -4.16 -13.41 -5.62
CA ALA A 37 -3.68 -14.15 -4.45
C ALA A 37 -4.01 -15.66 -4.53
N SER A 38 -5.01 -16.04 -5.33
CA SER A 38 -5.50 -17.43 -5.39
C SER A 38 -4.98 -18.25 -6.58
N ARG A 39 -4.51 -17.63 -7.68
CA ARG A 39 -4.24 -18.37 -8.94
C ARG A 39 -2.87 -18.18 -9.59
N THR A 40 -2.03 -17.26 -9.11
CA THR A 40 -0.65 -17.08 -9.65
C THR A 40 0.44 -17.14 -8.57
N MET A 41 0.07 -17.43 -7.31
CA MET A 41 0.98 -17.50 -6.16
C MET A 41 1.58 -18.91 -5.91
N LEU A 42 1.24 -19.92 -6.72
CA LEU A 42 1.69 -21.29 -6.46
C LEU A 42 3.18 -21.55 -6.71
N SER A 43 3.94 -20.56 -7.20
CA SER A 43 5.38 -20.70 -7.49
C SER A 43 6.23 -19.48 -7.14
N ARG A 44 5.72 -18.54 -6.34
CA ARG A 44 6.51 -17.39 -5.90
C ARG A 44 7.13 -17.67 -4.53
N LEU A 45 8.37 -17.24 -4.33
CA LEU A 45 8.99 -17.26 -3.00
C LEU A 45 8.36 -16.15 -2.17
N GLU A 46 7.38 -16.53 -1.35
CA GLU A 46 6.58 -15.63 -0.55
C GLU A 46 7.02 -15.73 0.91
N VAL A 47 7.25 -14.58 1.54
CA VAL A 47 7.55 -14.49 2.96
C VAL A 47 6.50 -13.63 3.66
N ILE A 48 5.95 -14.14 4.75
CA ILE A 48 5.01 -13.43 5.62
C ILE A 48 5.76 -13.04 6.89
N ILE A 49 5.81 -11.75 7.17
CA ILE A 49 6.33 -11.18 8.40
C ILE A 49 5.14 -10.98 9.34
N ASP A 50 5.08 -11.81 10.38
CA ASP A 50 3.90 -11.94 11.22
C ASP A 50 4.23 -11.56 12.67
N THR A 51 3.72 -10.42 13.11
CA THR A 51 4.04 -9.83 14.43
C THR A 51 3.00 -10.16 15.48
N SER A 52 1.72 -10.12 15.11
CA SER A 52 0.59 -10.33 16.02
C SER A 52 -0.08 -11.69 15.87
N ASN A 53 0.49 -12.58 15.04
CA ASN A 53 -0.12 -13.85 14.62
C ASN A 53 -1.41 -13.68 13.81
N GLU A 54 -1.69 -12.49 13.29
CA GLU A 54 -2.94 -12.20 12.55
C GLU A 54 -3.02 -12.94 11.22
N ILE A 55 -1.86 -13.21 10.60
CA ILE A 55 -1.80 -13.86 9.29
C ILE A 55 -1.62 -15.37 9.43
N GLY A 56 -0.67 -15.82 10.25
CA GLY A 56 -0.32 -17.23 10.38
C GLY A 56 -1.04 -17.98 11.50
N GLY A 57 -1.79 -17.29 12.37
CA GLY A 57 -2.50 -17.88 13.51
C GLY A 57 -1.61 -18.23 14.71
N ASP A 58 -2.22 -18.49 15.86
CA ASP A 58 -1.54 -18.67 17.16
C ASP A 58 -0.86 -20.05 17.35
N GLY A 59 -0.99 -20.97 16.40
CA GLY A 59 -0.41 -22.31 16.49
C GLY A 59 1.03 -22.39 16.00
N ASP A 60 1.77 -23.39 16.50
CA ASP A 60 3.12 -23.75 16.01
C ASP A 60 3.10 -24.17 14.52
N ILE A 61 1.96 -24.66 14.06
CA ILE A 61 1.70 -24.95 12.65
C ILE A 61 0.96 -23.75 12.06
N PRO A 62 1.53 -23.08 11.03
CA PRO A 62 0.85 -21.97 10.38
C PRO A 62 -0.50 -22.35 9.80
N HIS A 63 -1.45 -21.42 9.86
CA HIS A 63 -2.80 -21.61 9.34
C HIS A 63 -2.78 -21.91 7.84
N SER A 64 -3.56 -22.92 7.40
CA SER A 64 -3.59 -23.38 6.00
C SER A 64 -3.86 -22.29 4.95
N ALA A 65 -4.50 -21.18 5.36
CA ALA A 65 -4.76 -20.02 4.51
C ALA A 65 -3.49 -19.35 3.95
N ILE A 66 -2.32 -19.52 4.57
CA ILE A 66 -1.06 -18.98 4.04
C ILE A 66 -0.43 -19.85 2.95
N GLY A 67 -1.00 -21.02 2.67
CA GLY A 67 -0.53 -21.92 1.62
C GLY A 67 0.94 -22.33 1.80
N GLY A 68 1.74 -22.14 0.74
CA GLY A 68 3.17 -22.46 0.72
C GLY A 68 4.09 -21.31 1.16
N ALA A 69 3.54 -20.19 1.62
CA ALA A 69 4.33 -19.05 2.03
C ALA A 69 5.18 -19.37 3.28
N ARG A 70 6.41 -18.85 3.30
CA ARG A 70 7.28 -18.94 4.47
C ARG A 70 6.83 -17.93 5.51
N ARG A 71 6.42 -18.41 6.68
CA ARG A 71 6.15 -17.55 7.84
C ARG A 71 7.44 -17.25 8.60
N MET A 72 7.72 -15.96 8.84
CA MET A 72 8.72 -15.48 9.76
C MET A 72 8.01 -14.76 10.91
N GLN A 73 7.94 -15.42 12.06
CA GLN A 73 7.30 -14.86 13.24
C GLN A 73 8.24 -13.83 13.89
N VAL A 74 7.70 -12.66 14.23
CA VAL A 74 8.48 -11.58 14.83
C VAL A 74 8.48 -11.75 16.35
N PRO A 75 9.64 -11.91 17.02
CA PRO A 75 9.67 -12.17 18.47
C PRO A 75 9.18 -10.99 19.32
N LYS A 76 9.34 -9.76 18.81
CA LYS A 76 8.91 -8.50 19.45
C LYS A 76 8.57 -7.48 18.36
N PRO A 77 7.49 -6.69 18.49
CA PRO A 77 7.12 -5.69 17.47
C PRO A 77 8.26 -4.74 17.08
N SER A 78 9.08 -4.31 18.05
CA SER A 78 10.23 -3.44 17.80
C SER A 78 11.34 -4.05 16.93
N LEU A 79 11.30 -5.36 16.66
CA LEU A 79 12.23 -6.08 15.82
C LEU A 79 11.68 -6.35 14.41
N GLN A 80 10.44 -5.98 14.09
CA GLN A 80 9.79 -6.29 12.81
C GLN A 80 10.66 -5.88 11.61
N HIS A 81 11.17 -4.64 11.60
CA HIS A 81 12.06 -4.15 10.54
C HIS A 81 13.32 -5.01 10.33
N LYS A 82 13.88 -5.60 11.39
CA LYS A 82 15.05 -6.49 11.28
C LYS A 82 14.67 -7.81 10.62
N VAL A 83 13.53 -8.38 11.00
CA VAL A 83 12.99 -9.60 10.39
C VAL A 83 12.65 -9.37 8.91
N MET A 84 12.13 -8.19 8.56
CA MET A 84 11.90 -7.80 7.16
C MET A 84 13.20 -7.76 6.34
N ILE A 85 14.30 -7.24 6.91
CA ILE A 85 15.61 -7.20 6.26
C ILE A 85 16.18 -8.62 6.13
N GLU A 86 16.15 -9.39 7.21
CA GLU A 86 16.60 -10.79 7.25
C GLU A 86 15.89 -11.64 6.20
N ALA A 87 14.59 -11.43 6.02
CA ALA A 87 13.80 -12.11 5.00
C ALA A 87 14.40 -11.93 3.60
N VAL A 88 14.81 -10.71 3.25
CA VAL A 88 15.41 -10.43 1.94
C VAL A 88 16.81 -11.00 1.84
N GLU A 89 17.63 -10.83 2.88
CA GLU A 89 19.03 -11.28 2.90
C GLU A 89 19.16 -12.80 2.78
N ASN A 90 18.28 -13.55 3.45
CA ASN A 90 18.43 -15.00 3.58
C ASN A 90 17.51 -15.82 2.66
N HIS A 91 16.43 -15.21 2.12
CA HIS A 91 15.43 -15.95 1.37
C HIS A 91 15.15 -15.43 -0.04
N MET A 92 15.71 -14.28 -0.43
CA MET A 92 15.51 -13.65 -1.75
C MET A 92 14.05 -13.74 -2.25
N PRO A 93 13.07 -13.27 -1.45
CA PRO A 93 11.67 -13.44 -1.76
C PRO A 93 11.27 -12.59 -2.96
N GLN A 94 10.27 -13.07 -3.69
CA GLN A 94 9.60 -12.28 -4.73
C GLN A 94 8.52 -11.39 -4.15
N VAL A 95 7.90 -11.82 -3.04
CA VAL A 95 6.84 -11.08 -2.34
C VAL A 95 7.09 -11.16 -0.84
N ILE A 96 6.98 -10.02 -0.17
CA ILE A 96 6.92 -9.92 1.28
C ILE A 96 5.54 -9.37 1.67
N ILE A 97 4.86 -10.06 2.57
CA ILE A 97 3.62 -9.63 3.20
C ILE A 97 3.96 -9.22 4.63
N VAL A 98 3.66 -7.98 4.98
CA VAL A 98 3.87 -7.41 6.32
C VAL A 98 2.51 -7.15 6.93
N ASP A 99 2.32 -7.56 8.18
CA ASP A 99 1.06 -7.38 8.90
C ASP A 99 0.64 -5.90 8.96
N GLU A 100 1.30 -5.10 9.80
CA GLU A 100 1.06 -3.66 9.92
C GLU A 100 2.38 -2.88 9.93
N ILE A 101 2.45 -1.82 9.15
CA ILE A 101 3.57 -0.89 9.10
C ILE A 101 3.19 0.38 9.86
N GLY A 102 3.93 0.68 10.91
CA GLY A 102 3.65 1.78 11.84
C GLY A 102 4.87 2.59 12.28
N THR A 103 6.08 2.08 12.11
CA THR A 103 7.31 2.75 12.59
C THR A 103 8.22 3.27 11.47
N GLU A 104 9.06 4.26 11.78
CA GLU A 104 10.04 4.81 10.82
C GLU A 104 11.02 3.75 10.33
N ALA A 105 11.42 2.84 11.23
CA ALA A 105 12.32 1.74 10.88
C ALA A 105 11.68 0.75 9.90
N GLU A 106 10.39 0.45 10.06
CA GLU A 106 9.64 -0.39 9.11
C GLU A 106 9.44 0.32 7.77
N ALA A 107 9.12 1.62 7.77
CA ALA A 107 8.96 2.39 6.54
C ALA A 107 10.28 2.44 5.73
N LEU A 108 11.41 2.63 6.41
CA LEU A 108 12.74 2.58 5.80
C LEU A 108 13.08 1.18 5.27
N ALA A 109 12.72 0.13 6.00
CA ALA A 109 12.88 -1.24 5.54
C ALA A 109 12.04 -1.52 4.29
N CYS A 110 10.77 -1.10 4.26
CA CYS A 110 9.90 -1.21 3.08
C CYS A 110 10.53 -0.55 1.85
N ARG A 111 11.04 0.68 1.98
CA ARG A 111 11.73 1.37 0.89
C ARG A 111 12.93 0.56 0.37
N SER A 112 13.80 0.15 1.29
CA SER A 112 14.99 -0.63 0.98
C SER A 112 14.68 -1.96 0.26
N ILE A 113 13.58 -2.60 0.64
CA ILE A 113 13.11 -3.87 0.07
C ILE A 113 12.50 -3.64 -1.33
N ALA A 114 11.67 -2.62 -1.49
CA ALA A 114 11.06 -2.26 -2.78
C ALA A 114 12.13 -1.87 -3.82
N GLU A 115 13.17 -1.13 -3.40
CA GLU A 115 14.31 -0.75 -4.24
C GLU A 115 15.08 -1.98 -4.76
N ARG A 116 15.04 -3.11 -4.06
CA ARG A 116 15.62 -4.40 -4.49
C ARG A 116 14.71 -5.19 -5.45
N GLY A 117 13.56 -4.66 -5.84
CA GLY A 117 12.64 -5.32 -6.78
C GLY A 117 11.64 -6.28 -6.13
N VAL A 118 11.63 -6.37 -4.79
CA VAL A 118 10.71 -7.24 -4.05
C VAL A 118 9.33 -6.58 -4.00
N MET A 119 8.27 -7.36 -4.27
CA MET A 119 6.90 -6.89 -4.10
C MET A 119 6.55 -6.82 -2.62
N LEU A 120 5.96 -5.72 -2.18
CA LEU A 120 5.48 -5.54 -0.81
C LEU A 120 3.96 -5.46 -0.79
N ILE A 121 3.37 -6.19 0.14
CA ILE A 121 1.98 -6.08 0.57
C ILE A 121 2.01 -5.81 2.06
N GLY A 122 1.21 -4.87 2.54
CA GLY A 122 0.98 -4.79 3.97
C GLY A 122 -0.17 -3.90 4.34
N THR A 123 -0.43 -3.78 5.62
CA THR A 123 -1.39 -2.80 6.14
C THR A 123 -0.67 -1.63 6.80
N ALA A 124 -1.37 -0.52 6.94
CA ALA A 124 -0.91 0.62 7.71
C ALA A 124 -2.11 1.26 8.43
N HIS A 125 -1.86 1.81 9.62
CA HIS A 125 -2.89 2.48 10.38
C HIS A 125 -3.34 3.77 9.68
N GLY A 126 -4.65 3.87 9.42
CA GLY A 126 -5.27 5.04 8.81
C GLY A 126 -6.58 4.64 8.13
N GLU A 127 -7.52 5.57 8.07
CA GLU A 127 -8.82 5.32 7.42
C GLU A 127 -8.82 5.77 5.96
N GLN A 128 -7.99 6.77 5.66
CA GLN A 128 -7.94 7.48 4.38
C GLN A 128 -6.51 7.80 3.95
N LEU A 129 -6.27 7.94 2.64
CA LEU A 129 -5.00 8.38 2.08
C LEU A 129 -4.49 9.69 2.71
N GLN A 130 -5.39 10.62 3.05
CA GLN A 130 -5.04 11.88 3.73
C GLN A 130 -4.44 11.66 5.12
N ASN A 131 -4.78 10.57 5.82
CA ASN A 131 -4.15 10.24 7.11
C ASN A 131 -2.68 9.90 6.90
N ILE A 132 -2.35 9.14 5.85
CA ILE A 132 -0.97 8.80 5.49
C ILE A 132 -0.19 10.05 5.07
N ILE A 133 -0.79 10.94 4.27
CA ILE A 133 -0.15 12.22 3.86
C ILE A 133 0.22 13.07 5.07
N LYS A 134 -0.63 13.11 6.11
CA LYS A 134 -0.42 13.92 7.32
C LYS A 134 0.49 13.24 8.35
N ASN A 135 0.72 11.94 8.23
CA ASN A 135 1.53 11.18 9.18
C ASN A 135 3.01 11.25 8.75
N PRO A 136 3.91 11.89 9.51
CA PRO A 136 5.31 12.05 9.12
C PRO A 136 6.00 10.71 8.84
N THR A 137 5.75 9.70 9.68
CA THR A 137 6.33 8.36 9.56
C THR A 137 5.82 7.60 8.33
N LEU A 138 4.51 7.54 8.14
CA LEU A 138 3.91 6.76 7.03
C LEU A 138 3.98 7.50 5.69
N SER A 139 4.19 8.82 5.70
CA SER A 139 4.31 9.62 4.47
C SER A 139 5.47 9.15 3.58
N ASP A 140 6.52 8.58 4.17
CA ASP A 140 7.64 8.00 3.42
C ASP A 140 7.22 6.83 2.51
N LEU A 141 6.20 6.06 2.91
CA LEU A 141 5.66 4.95 2.11
C LEU A 141 5.00 5.43 0.82
N ILE A 142 4.48 6.65 0.81
CA ILE A 142 3.82 7.28 -0.35
C ILE A 142 4.74 8.27 -1.09
N GLY A 143 6.05 8.22 -0.82
CA GLY A 143 7.07 9.00 -1.53
C GLY A 143 7.67 10.15 -0.72
N GLY A 144 7.29 10.28 0.55
CA GLY A 144 7.74 11.33 1.49
C GLY A 144 7.20 12.70 1.09
N ILE A 145 6.70 13.48 2.04
CA ILE A 145 6.16 14.82 1.75
C ILE A 145 7.14 15.89 2.20
N GLU A 146 7.37 16.90 1.36
CA GLU A 146 8.19 18.06 1.71
C GLU A 146 7.57 19.37 1.25
N THR A 147 8.06 20.46 1.86
CA THR A 147 7.71 21.81 1.45
C THR A 147 8.80 22.36 0.52
N VAL A 148 8.43 22.64 -0.72
CA VAL A 148 9.31 23.24 -1.73
C VAL A 148 8.98 24.73 -1.88
N THR A 149 10.01 25.56 -1.97
CA THR A 149 9.85 26.99 -2.31
C THR A 149 10.12 27.20 -3.80
N LEU A 150 9.08 27.55 -4.54
CA LEU A 150 9.12 27.91 -5.95
C LEU A 150 9.65 29.33 -6.14
N GLY A 151 10.39 29.54 -7.24
CA GLY A 151 10.70 30.88 -7.74
C GLY A 151 9.44 31.59 -8.24
N ASP A 152 9.53 32.92 -8.38
CA ASP A 152 8.39 33.79 -8.70
C ASP A 152 7.73 33.47 -10.05
N GLU A 153 8.53 33.10 -11.05
CA GLU A 153 8.06 32.69 -12.37
C GLU A 153 7.29 31.36 -12.31
N GLU A 154 7.83 30.35 -11.62
CA GLU A 154 7.22 29.03 -11.48
C GLU A 154 5.92 29.09 -10.65
N ALA A 155 5.92 29.87 -9.57
CA ALA A 155 4.72 30.09 -8.75
C ALA A 155 3.60 30.78 -9.55
N ARG A 156 3.96 31.75 -10.41
CA ARG A 156 3.00 32.41 -11.31
C ARG A 156 2.49 31.46 -12.39
N ALA A 157 3.36 30.64 -12.99
CA ALA A 157 3.00 29.65 -14.00
C ALA A 157 2.03 28.60 -13.44
N ARG A 158 2.26 28.13 -12.21
CA ARG A 158 1.42 27.13 -11.52
C ARG A 158 0.19 27.73 -10.84
N ARG A 159 0.06 29.06 -10.80
CA ARG A 159 -0.97 29.80 -10.03
C ARG A 159 -1.04 29.33 -8.57
N SER A 160 0.14 29.12 -7.97
CA SER A 160 0.28 28.60 -6.61
C SER A 160 0.99 29.62 -5.71
N ARG A 161 0.98 29.33 -4.40
CA ARG A 161 1.85 30.03 -3.45
C ARG A 161 3.31 29.72 -3.77
N LYS A 162 4.23 30.58 -3.29
CA LYS A 162 5.67 30.32 -3.39
C LYS A 162 6.09 29.07 -2.62
N SER A 163 5.37 28.68 -1.58
CA SER A 163 5.61 27.45 -0.84
C SER A 163 4.49 26.45 -1.15
N ILE A 164 4.87 25.25 -1.62
CA ILE A 164 3.94 24.16 -1.96
C ILE A 164 4.41 22.85 -1.33
N LEU A 165 3.49 21.90 -1.15
CA LEU A 165 3.82 20.53 -0.76
C LEU A 165 4.00 19.66 -2.00
N GLU A 166 5.09 18.88 -2.03
CA GLU A 166 5.37 17.91 -3.09
C GLU A 166 5.92 16.62 -2.49
N ARG A 167 5.88 15.53 -3.28
CA ARG A 167 6.56 14.29 -2.91
C ARG A 167 8.06 14.38 -3.21
N LYS A 168 8.87 13.84 -2.30
CA LYS A 168 10.34 13.77 -2.43
C LYS A 168 10.80 12.73 -3.47
N ALA A 169 10.04 11.64 -3.59
CA ALA A 169 10.39 10.47 -4.37
C ALA A 169 9.14 9.73 -4.88
N PRO A 170 9.29 8.77 -5.83
CA PRO A 170 8.22 7.83 -6.15
C PRO A 170 7.72 7.09 -4.89
N PRO A 171 6.41 6.77 -4.81
CA PRO A 171 5.89 6.01 -3.68
C PRO A 171 6.48 4.60 -3.63
N THR A 172 6.65 4.08 -2.42
CA THR A 172 7.07 2.69 -2.17
C THR A 172 5.98 1.73 -2.65
N PHE A 173 4.73 2.09 -2.39
CA PHE A 173 3.55 1.32 -2.77
C PHE A 173 2.82 2.00 -3.92
N TYR A 174 2.71 1.30 -5.06
CA TYR A 174 2.08 1.84 -6.27
C TYR A 174 0.55 1.98 -6.13
N PHE A 175 -0.07 1.09 -5.36
CA PHE A 175 -1.47 1.15 -4.99
C PHE A 175 -1.64 1.29 -3.48
N LEU A 176 -2.64 2.07 -3.10
CA LEU A 176 -3.15 2.15 -1.74
C LEU A 176 -4.66 1.93 -1.77
N ILE A 177 -5.14 1.09 -0.87
CA ILE A 177 -6.52 0.63 -0.81
C ILE A 177 -7.08 1.00 0.55
N GLU A 178 -8.11 1.83 0.56
CA GLU A 178 -8.87 2.16 1.76
C GLU A 178 -9.92 1.08 1.98
N ILE A 179 -9.86 0.40 3.12
CA ILE A 179 -10.88 -0.54 3.56
C ILE A 179 -11.92 0.27 4.33
N ARG A 180 -12.92 0.79 3.62
CA ARG A 180 -13.99 1.61 4.20
C ARG A 180 -15.00 0.74 4.93
N GLU A 181 -15.39 -0.37 4.32
CA GLU A 181 -16.22 -1.40 4.93
C GLU A 181 -15.75 -2.79 4.47
N ARG A 182 -16.28 -3.85 5.09
CA ARG A 182 -15.90 -5.25 4.80
C ARG A 182 -16.00 -5.62 3.31
N ASP A 183 -16.96 -5.00 2.61
CA ASP A 183 -17.31 -5.30 1.22
C ASP A 183 -17.22 -4.07 0.32
N TYR A 184 -16.58 -2.99 0.79
CA TYR A 184 -16.47 -1.70 0.10
C TYR A 184 -15.07 -1.10 0.25
N TRP A 185 -14.40 -0.88 -0.89
CA TRP A 185 -13.02 -0.41 -0.94
C TRP A 185 -12.84 0.73 -1.93
N ILE A 186 -11.87 1.59 -1.64
CA ILE A 186 -11.41 2.65 -2.54
C ILE A 186 -9.96 2.36 -2.91
N ALA A 187 -9.65 2.20 -4.18
CA ALA A 187 -8.30 1.96 -4.67
C ALA A 187 -7.73 3.20 -5.35
N HIS A 188 -6.58 3.63 -4.85
CA HIS A 188 -5.79 4.75 -5.34
C HIS A 188 -4.61 4.22 -6.14
N GLN A 189 -4.37 4.81 -7.32
CA GLN A 189 -3.00 4.86 -7.85
C GLN A 189 -2.25 5.90 -7.00
N THR A 190 -1.35 5.43 -6.12
CA THR A 190 -0.78 6.24 -5.02
C THR A 190 -0.16 7.53 -5.54
N GLU A 191 0.70 7.43 -6.55
CA GLU A 191 1.42 8.57 -7.14
C GLU A 191 0.46 9.68 -7.58
N LYS A 192 -0.50 9.35 -8.45
CA LYS A 192 -1.48 10.30 -8.97
C LYS A 192 -2.37 10.87 -7.87
N SER A 193 -2.80 10.00 -6.96
CA SER A 193 -3.74 10.39 -5.91
C SER A 193 -3.13 11.37 -4.94
N VAL A 194 -1.90 11.10 -4.49
CA VAL A 194 -1.15 11.98 -3.60
C VAL A 194 -0.88 13.31 -4.28
N ASP A 195 -0.38 13.31 -5.52
CA ASP A 195 -0.06 14.56 -6.24
C ASP A 195 -1.29 15.45 -6.45
N MET A 196 -2.46 14.88 -6.71
CA MET A 196 -3.70 15.64 -6.82
C MET A 196 -4.12 16.22 -5.47
N LEU A 197 -4.07 15.43 -4.40
CA LEU A 197 -4.44 15.87 -3.06
C LEU A 197 -3.51 16.99 -2.54
N LEU A 198 -2.20 16.88 -2.76
CA LEU A 198 -1.24 17.93 -2.37
C LEU A 198 -1.49 19.26 -3.11
N ARG A 199 -2.06 19.19 -4.33
CA ARG A 199 -2.48 20.35 -5.12
C ARG A 199 -3.89 20.85 -4.77
N GLY A 200 -4.52 20.29 -3.74
CA GLY A 200 -5.89 20.63 -3.34
C GLY A 200 -6.95 20.20 -4.34
N ARG A 201 -6.69 19.13 -5.10
CA ARG A 201 -7.63 18.56 -6.09
C ARG A 201 -8.05 17.16 -5.68
N ASN A 202 -9.22 16.75 -6.15
CA ASN A 202 -9.79 15.44 -5.87
C ASN A 202 -9.32 14.43 -6.93
N PRO A 203 -8.60 13.35 -6.56
CA PRO A 203 -8.16 12.35 -7.51
C PRO A 203 -9.30 11.49 -8.03
N MET A 204 -9.07 10.84 -9.17
CA MET A 204 -9.97 9.81 -9.69
C MET A 204 -9.56 8.45 -9.11
N VAL A 205 -10.49 7.77 -8.46
CA VAL A 205 -10.25 6.51 -7.74
C VAL A 205 -11.18 5.41 -8.24
N GLU A 206 -10.74 4.16 -8.09
CA GLU A 206 -11.59 3.00 -8.33
C GLU A 206 -12.37 2.64 -7.07
N VAL A 207 -13.68 2.57 -7.19
CA VAL A 207 -14.55 2.03 -6.13
C VAL A 207 -14.81 0.56 -6.42
N ARG A 208 -14.51 -0.29 -5.45
CA ARG A 208 -14.63 -1.75 -5.55
C ARG A 208 -15.61 -2.26 -4.51
N LYS A 209 -16.45 -3.22 -4.89
CA LYS A 209 -17.40 -3.90 -4.01
C LYS A 209 -17.29 -5.40 -4.09
N ARG A 210 -17.70 -6.08 -3.03
CA ARG A 210 -17.96 -7.52 -3.05
C ARG A 210 -19.42 -7.76 -3.34
N ASP A 211 -19.70 -8.55 -4.37
CA ASP A 211 -21.05 -9.01 -4.70
C ASP A 211 -21.47 -10.20 -3.82
N GLU A 212 -22.71 -10.64 -4.00
CA GLU A 212 -23.31 -11.78 -3.25
C GLU A 212 -22.58 -13.11 -3.51
N GLU A 213 -21.82 -13.22 -4.61
CA GLU A 213 -20.99 -14.38 -4.95
C GLU A 213 -19.56 -14.27 -4.40
N PHE A 214 -19.29 -13.29 -3.55
CA PHE A 214 -17.98 -12.98 -2.99
C PHE A 214 -16.91 -12.55 -4.04
N LYS A 215 -17.31 -12.13 -5.26
CA LYS A 215 -16.43 -11.66 -6.38
C LYS A 215 -16.33 -10.14 -6.48
N VAL A 216 -15.13 -9.61 -6.83
CA VAL A 216 -14.77 -8.16 -6.62
C VAL A 216 -15.15 -7.61 -7.94
N VAL A 217 -16.12 -6.72 -7.88
CA VAL A 217 -16.55 -5.95 -9.02
C VAL A 217 -16.03 -4.54 -8.84
N ILE A 218 -15.44 -4.00 -9.90
CA ILE A 218 -15.18 -2.58 -10.00
C ILE A 218 -16.53 -1.94 -10.30
N GLU A 219 -17.05 -1.17 -9.35
CA GLU A 219 -18.36 -0.55 -9.48
C GLU A 219 -18.28 0.68 -10.38
N ARG A 220 -17.24 1.51 -10.22
CA ARG A 220 -17.08 2.78 -10.94
C ARG A 220 -15.75 3.48 -10.64
N TRP A 221 -15.42 4.45 -11.50
CA TRP A 221 -14.44 5.48 -11.24
C TRP A 221 -15.13 6.74 -10.69
N LYS A 222 -14.56 7.34 -9.64
CA LYS A 222 -15.13 8.54 -9.01
C LYS A 222 -14.08 9.54 -8.58
N SER A 223 -14.47 10.81 -8.56
CA SER A 223 -13.71 11.88 -7.90
C SER A 223 -13.72 11.62 -6.40
N TYR A 224 -12.57 11.80 -5.74
CA TYR A 224 -12.33 11.51 -4.33
C TYR A 224 -12.27 12.77 -3.45
N ASP A 225 -13.24 12.97 -2.58
CA ASP A 225 -13.42 14.06 -1.61
C ASP A 225 -13.07 13.68 -0.15
N GLY A 226 -12.89 12.39 0.16
CA GLY A 226 -12.53 11.90 1.48
C GLY A 226 -13.68 11.81 2.50
N GLN A 227 -14.91 12.20 2.16
CA GLN A 227 -16.07 12.16 3.08
C GLN A 227 -17.31 11.46 2.50
N GLY A 228 -17.26 10.94 1.28
CA GLY A 228 -18.40 10.22 0.71
C GLY A 228 -18.19 9.73 -0.72
N ILE A 229 -17.10 10.16 -1.35
CA ILE A 229 -16.00 9.38 -1.98
C ILE A 229 -15.00 10.46 -2.33
#